data_AF-A0A6B3I3Q2-F1
#
_entry.id   AF-A0A6B3I3Q2-F1
#
_cell.length_a   1.000
_cell.length_b   1.000
_cell.length_c   1.000
_cell.angle_alpha   90.00
_cell.angle_beta   90.00
_cell.angle_gamma   90.00
#
_symmetry.space_group_name_H-M   'P 1'
#
loop_
_entity.id
_entity.type
_entity.pdbx_description
1 polymer ?
#
loop_
_entity_poly.entity_id
_entity_poly.type
_entity_poly.pdbx_seq_one_letter_code
_entity_poly.pdbx_strand_id
1 'polypeptide(L)'
;MTAESPSPEGIRTYKGEERALRADRLGTTGLLLSVLAASAPLMVVAGVMPTTFGVMGITGQPLLFVILGVVLALFSLGYAEMSRHVHNAGAFYAYISRGLGGTAGAGASLVALVAYSAMQVGIYGIFGFEVSVICSTYLGLDIAWWVFALASVAAVAVLAWLKIDLNARVLGVLLLIECVLVVIFDVAAIAEPGPEGLSLHAFNPETLTGAGLGTALCFCIAAFVG
;
A
#
# COMPACT_ATOMS: atom_id res chain seq x y z
N MET A 1 -10.59 51.96 -29.60
CA MET A 1 -10.27 51.93 -28.17
C MET A 1 -11.31 51.03 -27.51
N THR A 2 -11.06 49.72 -27.50
CA THR A 2 -11.96 48.71 -26.93
C THR A 2 -11.20 48.04 -25.80
N ALA A 3 -11.61 48.31 -24.57
CA ALA A 3 -11.00 47.78 -23.36
C ALA A 3 -11.36 46.29 -23.21
N GLU A 4 -10.34 45.45 -23.13
CA GLU A 4 -10.47 44.03 -22.81
C GLU A 4 -10.56 43.88 -21.29
N SER A 5 -11.62 43.23 -20.82
CA SER A 5 -11.87 42.97 -19.39
C SER A 5 -10.88 41.92 -18.86
N PRO A 6 -10.27 42.12 -17.67
CA PRO A 6 -9.38 41.12 -17.08
C PRO A 6 -10.18 39.90 -16.60
N SER A 7 -9.90 38.73 -17.19
CA SER A 7 -10.39 37.44 -16.74
C SER A 7 -9.89 37.11 -15.32
N PRO A 8 -10.68 36.41 -14.47
CA PRO A 8 -10.34 36.18 -13.07
C PRO A 8 -9.12 35.27 -12.94
N GLU A 9 -8.07 35.83 -12.33
CA GLU A 9 -6.79 35.18 -12.08
C GLU A 9 -6.94 34.07 -11.04
N GLY A 10 -7.24 32.86 -11.50
CA GLY A 10 -7.15 31.66 -10.66
C GLY A 10 -5.71 31.44 -10.23
N ILE A 11 -5.47 31.29 -8.92
CA ILE A 11 -4.14 31.02 -8.35
C ILE A 11 -3.58 29.73 -9.00
N ARG A 12 -2.67 29.89 -9.95
CA ARG A 12 -1.91 28.80 -10.57
C ARG A 12 -0.65 28.56 -9.73
N THR A 13 -0.61 27.50 -8.94
CA THR A 13 0.58 27.08 -8.17
C THR A 13 1.67 26.45 -9.06
N TYR A 14 1.56 26.58 -10.39
CA TYR A 14 2.48 25.99 -11.34
C TYR A 14 3.79 26.81 -11.40
N LYS A 15 4.81 26.36 -10.67
CA LYS A 15 6.17 26.92 -10.73
C LYS A 15 6.92 26.35 -11.94
N GLY A 16 6.59 26.83 -13.14
CA GLY A 16 7.38 26.67 -14.37
C GLY A 16 7.37 25.29 -15.04
N GLU A 17 7.57 25.27 -16.37
CA GLU A 17 7.65 24.05 -17.19
C GLU A 17 8.80 23.10 -16.76
N GLU A 18 9.84 23.64 -16.11
CA GLU A 18 10.98 22.86 -15.60
C GLU A 18 10.62 21.89 -14.46
N ARG A 19 9.45 22.06 -13.83
CA ARG A 19 8.91 21.16 -12.78
C ARG A 19 7.65 20.42 -13.22
N ALA A 20 7.34 20.41 -14.51
CA ALA A 20 6.39 19.44 -15.04
C ALA A 20 6.96 18.03 -14.87
N LEU A 21 6.20 17.12 -14.26
CA LEU A 21 6.40 15.69 -14.53
C LEU A 21 6.44 15.54 -16.06
N ARG A 22 7.49 14.94 -16.62
CA ARG A 22 7.60 14.72 -18.07
C ARG A 22 6.32 14.04 -18.54
N ALA A 23 5.51 14.79 -19.29
CA ALA A 23 4.27 14.28 -19.85
C ALA A 23 4.56 13.00 -20.63
N ASP A 24 3.68 12.01 -20.53
CA ASP A 24 3.66 10.81 -21.38
C ASP A 24 4.71 9.71 -21.13
N ARG A 25 5.44 9.68 -20.00
CA ARG A 25 6.33 8.52 -19.70
C ARG A 25 5.66 7.36 -18.97
N LEU A 26 4.54 7.60 -18.27
CA LEU A 26 3.79 6.57 -17.56
C LEU A 26 2.37 6.51 -18.13
N GLY A 27 2.16 5.64 -19.13
CA GLY A 27 0.81 5.33 -19.61
C GLY A 27 -0.03 4.70 -18.49
N THR A 28 -1.35 4.64 -18.68
CA THR A 28 -2.31 4.10 -17.68
C THR A 28 -1.90 2.72 -17.17
N THR A 29 -1.43 1.83 -18.05
CA THR A 29 -0.92 0.51 -17.67
C THR A 29 0.33 0.59 -16.79
N GLY A 30 1.27 1.50 -17.10
CA GLY A 30 2.47 1.69 -16.28
C GLY A 30 2.14 2.23 -14.89
N LEU A 31 1.16 3.12 -14.80
CA LEU A 31 0.64 3.62 -13.52
C LEU A 31 -0.03 2.50 -12.71
N LEU A 32 -0.92 1.72 -13.33
CA LEU A 32 -1.61 0.60 -12.69
C LEU A 32 -0.62 -0.45 -12.17
N LEU A 33 0.36 -0.85 -12.99
CA LEU A 33 1.38 -1.81 -12.59
C LEU A 33 2.24 -1.27 -11.44
N SER A 34 2.52 0.03 -11.42
CA SER A 34 3.30 0.64 -10.34
C SER A 34 2.53 0.67 -9.02
N VAL A 35 1.24 1.01 -9.06
CA VAL A 35 0.36 1.01 -7.87
C VAL A 35 0.14 -0.41 -7.36
N LEU A 36 -0.14 -1.36 -8.25
CA LEU A 36 -0.34 -2.76 -7.86
C LEU A 36 0.92 -3.37 -7.25
N ALA A 37 2.10 -3.04 -7.79
CA ALA A 37 3.36 -3.51 -7.23
C ALA A 37 3.69 -2.87 -5.88
N ALA A 38 3.29 -1.62 -5.65
CA ALA A 38 3.43 -0.96 -4.35
C ALA A 38 2.59 -1.63 -3.25
N SER A 39 1.47 -2.28 -3.62
CA SER A 39 0.59 -3.01 -2.69
C SER A 39 1.16 -4.35 -2.19
N ALA A 40 2.25 -4.88 -2.77
CA ALA A 40 2.90 -6.16 -2.43
C ALA A 40 1.93 -7.32 -2.09
N PRO A 41 1.12 -7.82 -3.05
CA PRO A 41 0.10 -8.85 -2.82
C PRO A 41 0.57 -10.12 -2.09
N LEU A 42 1.75 -10.64 -2.40
CA LEU A 42 2.30 -11.85 -1.77
C LEU A 42 2.67 -11.59 -0.32
N MET A 43 3.16 -10.39 0.02
CA MET A 43 3.41 -10.02 1.42
C MET A 43 2.13 -10.09 2.24
N VAL A 44 1.01 -9.64 1.66
CA VAL A 44 -0.30 -9.70 2.31
C VAL A 44 -0.75 -11.16 2.48
N VAL A 45 -0.75 -11.94 1.40
CA VAL A 45 -1.30 -13.30 1.39
C VAL A 45 -0.44 -14.28 2.20
N ALA A 46 0.88 -14.21 2.06
CA ALA A 46 1.81 -15.14 2.72
C ALA A 46 2.25 -14.67 4.12
N GLY A 47 2.29 -13.35 4.37
CA GLY A 47 2.78 -12.79 5.62
C GLY A 47 1.67 -12.25 6.53
N VAL A 48 0.97 -11.20 6.08
CA VAL A 48 0.03 -10.46 6.92
C VAL A 48 -1.19 -11.30 7.30
N MET A 49 -1.80 -11.99 6.32
CA MET A 49 -3.03 -12.77 6.57
C MET A 49 -2.81 -13.94 7.53
N PRO A 50 -1.77 -14.79 7.38
CA PRO A 50 -1.54 -15.91 8.29
C PRO A 50 -1.11 -15.43 9.69
N THR A 51 -0.28 -14.38 9.77
CA THR A 51 0.15 -13.80 11.05
C THR A 51 -1.04 -13.22 11.81
N THR A 52 -1.91 -12.46 11.14
CA THR A 52 -3.08 -11.86 11.76
C THR A 52 -4.06 -12.94 12.22
N PHE A 53 -4.29 -13.98 11.41
CA PHE A 53 -5.11 -15.12 11.81
C PHE A 53 -4.53 -15.87 13.02
N GLY A 54 -3.23 -16.20 12.97
CA GLY A 54 -2.56 -16.98 14.01
C GLY A 54 -2.42 -16.26 15.34
N VAL A 55 -2.21 -14.94 15.33
CA VAL A 55 -2.04 -14.14 16.57
C VAL A 55 -3.37 -13.62 17.11
N MET A 56 -4.29 -13.16 16.24
CA MET A 56 -5.52 -12.50 16.67
C MET A 56 -6.70 -13.46 16.79
N GLY A 57 -6.63 -14.66 16.19
CA GLY A 57 -7.66 -15.69 16.26
C GLY A 57 -9.00 -15.30 15.62
N ILE A 58 -9.02 -14.25 14.80
CA ILE A 58 -10.25 -13.76 14.16
C ILE A 58 -10.49 -14.54 12.87
N THR A 59 -11.41 -15.51 12.93
CA THR A 59 -11.76 -16.34 11.78
C THR A 59 -12.53 -15.57 10.70
N GLY A 60 -13.17 -14.45 11.05
CA GLY A 60 -13.88 -13.56 10.13
C GLY A 60 -13.01 -12.63 9.28
N GLN A 61 -11.69 -12.80 9.29
CA GLN A 61 -10.76 -11.93 8.55
C GLN A 61 -11.09 -11.80 7.05
N PRO A 62 -11.43 -12.85 6.28
CA PRO A 62 -11.84 -12.70 4.88
C PRO A 62 -13.04 -11.77 4.68
N LEU A 63 -14.01 -11.80 5.59
CA LEU A 63 -15.17 -10.90 5.54
C LEU A 63 -14.74 -9.43 5.76
N LEU A 64 -13.75 -9.15 6.62
CA LEU A 64 -13.19 -7.80 6.79
C LEU A 64 -12.56 -7.28 5.50
N PHE A 65 -11.80 -8.12 4.79
CA PHE A 65 -11.23 -7.74 3.49
C PHE A 65 -12.31 -7.37 2.47
N VAL A 66 -13.42 -8.13 2.42
CA VAL A 66 -14.56 -7.81 1.55
C VAL A 66 -15.20 -6.48 1.95
N ILE A 67 -15.52 -6.28 3.24
CA ILE A 67 -16.14 -5.05 3.74
C ILE A 67 -15.26 -3.84 3.44
N LEU A 68 -13.96 -3.90 3.78
CA LEU A 68 -13.00 -2.84 3.53
C LEU A 68 -12.83 -2.58 2.04
N GLY A 69 -12.78 -3.63 1.22
CA GLY A 69 -12.73 -3.51 -0.24
C GLY A 69 -13.92 -2.73 -0.80
N VAL A 70 -15.14 -2.98 -0.31
CA VAL A 70 -16.34 -2.20 -0.70
C VAL A 70 -16.21 -0.74 -0.26
N VAL A 71 -15.79 -0.48 0.97
CA VAL A 71 -15.63 0.89 1.50
C VAL A 71 -14.59 1.66 0.68
N LEU A 72 -13.45 1.04 0.37
CA LEU A 72 -12.38 1.63 -0.43
C LEU A 72 -12.80 1.81 -1.89
N ALA A 73 -13.59 0.91 -2.47
CA ALA A 73 -14.15 1.07 -3.80
C ALA A 73 -15.08 2.29 -3.88
N LEU A 74 -15.97 2.45 -2.89
CA LEU A 74 -16.84 3.64 -2.79
C LEU A 74 -16.02 4.92 -2.61
N PHE A 75 -14.98 4.89 -1.77
CA PHE A 75 -14.04 5.99 -1.60
C PHE A 75 -13.33 6.35 -2.92
N SER A 76 -12.89 5.35 -3.67
CA SER A 76 -12.20 5.53 -4.96
C SER A 76 -13.08 6.24 -5.99
N LEU A 77 -14.40 6.04 -5.98
CA LEU A 77 -15.32 6.76 -6.86
C LEU A 77 -15.32 8.28 -6.59
N GLY A 78 -15.40 8.66 -5.31
CA GLY A 78 -15.32 10.07 -4.90
C GLY A 78 -13.93 10.67 -5.17
N TYR A 79 -12.87 9.91 -4.91
CA TYR A 79 -11.50 10.30 -5.21
C TYR A 79 -11.27 10.54 -6.71
N ALA A 80 -11.81 9.67 -7.57
CA ALA A 80 -11.70 9.81 -9.01
C ALA A 80 -12.36 11.11 -9.51
N GLU A 81 -13.55 11.46 -9.00
CA GLU A 81 -14.21 12.72 -9.36
C GLU A 81 -13.45 13.96 -8.88
N MET A 82 -12.93 13.96 -7.64
CA MET A 82 -12.09 15.06 -7.15
C MET A 82 -10.81 15.24 -7.98
N SER A 83 -10.19 14.13 -8.40
CA SER A 83 -8.95 14.14 -9.18
C SER A 83 -9.11 14.77 -10.58
N ARG A 84 -10.32 14.76 -11.15
CA ARG A 84 -10.62 15.45 -12.41
C ARG A 84 -10.59 16.97 -12.26
N HIS A 85 -10.88 17.49 -11.07
CA HIS A 85 -11.04 18.92 -10.81
C HIS A 85 -9.80 19.56 -10.15
N VAL A 86 -8.94 18.76 -9.51
CA VAL A 86 -7.77 19.26 -8.78
C VAL A 86 -6.51 18.57 -9.29
N HIS A 87 -5.82 19.20 -10.24
CA HIS A 87 -4.48 18.81 -10.68
C HIS A 87 -3.43 19.42 -9.74
N ASN A 88 -2.98 18.66 -8.74
CA ASN A 88 -1.93 19.14 -7.82
C ASN A 88 -1.05 17.98 -7.33
N ALA A 89 0.27 18.19 -7.28
CA ALA A 89 1.26 17.16 -6.93
C ALA A 89 1.16 16.66 -5.47
N GLY A 90 0.44 17.37 -4.60
CA GLY A 90 0.20 16.98 -3.20
C GLY A 90 -1.11 16.21 -2.97
N ALA A 91 -1.78 15.72 -4.02
CA ALA A 91 -3.06 15.00 -4.07
C ALA A 91 -3.93 15.12 -2.80
N PHE A 92 -3.71 14.29 -1.78
CA PHE A 92 -4.50 14.30 -0.54
C PHE A 92 -4.48 15.61 0.24
N TYR A 93 -3.31 16.27 0.42
CA TYR A 93 -3.25 17.58 1.07
C TYR A 93 -4.08 18.60 0.30
N ALA A 94 -3.97 18.60 -1.02
CA ALA A 94 -4.68 19.55 -1.87
C ALA A 94 -6.20 19.32 -1.83
N TYR A 95 -6.65 18.06 -1.81
CA TYR A 95 -8.07 17.71 -1.73
C TYR A 95 -8.66 18.10 -0.37
N ILE A 96 -8.00 17.72 0.73
CA ILE A 96 -8.48 18.02 2.09
C ILE A 96 -8.45 19.52 2.36
N SER A 97 -7.39 20.22 1.94
CA SER A 97 -7.29 21.67 2.14
C SER A 97 -8.38 22.44 1.39
N ARG A 98 -8.79 21.93 0.22
CA ARG A 98 -9.80 22.60 -0.62
C ARG A 98 -11.23 22.32 -0.16
N GLY A 99 -11.48 21.16 0.47
CA GLY A 99 -12.79 20.83 1.04
C GLY A 99 -13.00 21.33 2.48
N LEU A 100 -11.99 21.19 3.34
CA LEU A 100 -12.10 21.41 4.79
C LEU A 100 -11.20 22.54 5.33
N GLY A 101 -10.44 23.20 4.46
CA GLY A 101 -9.52 24.29 4.82
C GLY A 101 -8.09 23.83 5.12
N GLY A 102 -7.15 24.78 5.07
CA GLY A 102 -5.71 24.49 5.14
C GLY A 102 -5.25 23.86 6.46
N THR A 103 -5.93 24.13 7.58
CA THR A 103 -5.61 23.53 8.89
C THR A 103 -5.90 22.02 8.91
N ALA A 104 -7.06 21.61 8.40
CA ALA A 104 -7.41 20.20 8.25
C ALA A 104 -6.46 19.49 7.28
N GLY A 105 -6.08 20.15 6.18
CA GLY A 105 -5.09 19.62 5.24
C GLY A 105 -3.71 19.40 5.87
N ALA A 106 -3.22 20.38 6.63
CA ALA A 106 -1.94 20.26 7.34
C ALA A 106 -1.98 19.13 8.38
N GLY A 107 -3.07 19.02 9.15
CA GLY A 107 -3.28 17.92 10.10
C GLY A 107 -3.25 16.56 9.42
N ALA A 108 -3.98 16.38 8.32
CA ALA A 108 -3.98 15.13 7.55
C ALA A 108 -2.60 14.78 6.99
N SER A 109 -1.81 15.78 6.57
CA SER A 109 -0.46 15.55 6.06
C SER A 109 0.50 15.08 7.14
N LEU A 110 0.40 15.63 8.37
CA LEU A 110 1.17 15.17 9.51
C LEU A 110 0.77 13.74 9.90
N VAL A 111 -0.52 13.42 9.93
CA VAL A 111 -1.00 12.06 10.20
C VAL A 111 -0.48 11.08 9.15
N ALA A 112 -0.56 11.45 7.86
CA ALA A 112 0.01 10.63 6.79
C ALA A 112 1.51 10.42 6.97
N LEU A 113 2.28 11.49 7.24
CA LEU A 113 3.74 11.39 7.46
C LEU A 113 4.09 10.41 8.58
N VAL A 114 3.41 10.52 9.72
CA VAL A 114 3.62 9.63 10.87
C VAL A 114 3.21 8.19 10.53
N ALA A 115 2.06 8.00 9.88
CA ALA A 115 1.57 6.68 9.50
C ALA A 115 2.52 5.98 8.50
N TYR A 116 2.94 6.67 7.44
CA TYR A 116 3.88 6.13 6.46
C TYR A 116 5.26 5.85 7.09
N SER A 117 5.72 6.69 8.02
CA SER A 117 6.99 6.45 8.73
C SER A 117 6.89 5.21 9.61
N ALA A 118 5.79 5.06 10.37
CA ALA A 118 5.56 3.87 11.20
C ALA A 118 5.43 2.60 10.36
N MET A 119 4.72 2.68 9.22
CA MET A 119 4.59 1.58 8.27
C MET A 119 5.95 1.16 7.72
N GLN A 120 6.79 2.11 7.34
CA GLN A 120 8.13 1.83 6.82
C GLN A 120 9.01 1.12 7.85
N VAL A 121 8.98 1.54 9.11
CA VAL A 121 9.67 0.83 10.22
C VAL A 121 9.14 -0.60 10.36
N GLY A 122 7.82 -0.80 10.29
CA GLY A 122 7.20 -2.12 10.35
C GLY A 122 7.65 -3.04 9.20
N ILE A 123 7.64 -2.54 7.97
CA ILE A 123 8.04 -3.29 6.77
C ILE A 123 9.51 -3.70 6.84
N TYR A 124 10.42 -2.77 7.20
CA TYR A 124 11.84 -3.11 7.36
C TYR A 124 12.10 -4.08 8.51
N GLY A 125 11.32 -3.98 9.59
CA GLY A 125 11.38 -4.91 10.71
C GLY A 125 11.01 -6.34 10.29
N ILE A 126 9.88 -6.51 9.60
CA ILE A 126 9.44 -7.81 9.07
C ILE A 126 10.49 -8.35 8.09
N PHE A 127 10.92 -7.54 7.13
CA PHE A 127 11.95 -7.96 6.17
C PHE A 127 13.23 -8.44 6.86
N GLY A 128 13.74 -7.68 7.84
CA GLY A 128 14.95 -8.06 8.57
C GLY A 128 14.78 -9.34 9.39
N PHE A 129 13.59 -9.57 9.95
CA PHE A 129 13.26 -10.79 10.67
C PHE A 129 13.23 -12.02 9.74
N GLU A 130 12.51 -11.94 8.62
CA GLU A 130 12.42 -13.03 7.65
C GLU A 130 13.80 -13.42 7.09
N VAL A 131 14.62 -12.42 6.73
CA VAL A 131 16.00 -12.67 6.25
C VAL A 131 16.85 -13.32 7.33
N SER A 132 16.74 -12.87 8.59
CA SER A 132 17.45 -13.48 9.73
C SER A 132 17.07 -14.95 9.91
N VAL A 133 15.78 -15.28 9.84
CA VAL A 133 15.26 -16.65 9.93
C VAL A 133 15.79 -17.52 8.78
N ILE A 134 15.78 -17.01 7.55
CA ILE A 134 16.34 -17.72 6.37
C ILE A 134 17.84 -17.96 6.55
N CYS A 135 18.59 -16.96 6.99
CA CYS A 135 20.03 -17.11 7.24
C CYS A 135 20.33 -18.14 8.35
N SER A 136 19.58 -18.12 9.44
CA SER A 136 19.72 -19.11 10.52
C SER A 136 19.40 -20.52 10.02
N THR A 137 18.29 -20.67 9.28
CA THR A 137 17.79 -21.97 8.80
C THR A 137 18.72 -22.62 7.76
N TYR A 138 19.18 -21.85 6.77
CA TYR A 138 19.92 -22.40 5.62
C TYR A 138 21.43 -22.21 5.68
N LEU A 139 21.90 -21.18 6.37
CA LEU A 139 23.34 -20.87 6.47
C LEU A 139 23.91 -21.15 7.87
N GLY A 140 23.06 -21.43 8.86
CA GLY A 140 23.48 -21.61 10.26
C GLY A 140 24.06 -20.35 10.89
N LEU A 141 23.73 -19.17 10.34
CA LEU A 141 24.22 -17.87 10.80
C LEU A 141 23.15 -17.13 11.60
N ASP A 142 23.33 -17.05 12.91
CA ASP A 142 22.46 -16.28 13.81
C ASP A 142 22.86 -14.80 13.84
N ILE A 143 22.54 -14.10 12.75
CA ILE A 143 22.69 -12.64 12.67
C ILE A 143 21.40 -11.99 13.15
N ALA A 144 21.52 -11.00 14.04
CA ALA A 144 20.36 -10.28 14.57
C ALA A 144 19.58 -9.54 13.47
N TRP A 145 18.25 -9.67 13.49
CA TRP A 145 17.32 -9.12 12.51
C TRP A 145 17.50 -7.61 12.22
N TRP A 146 17.87 -6.82 13.24
CA TRP A 146 18.05 -5.38 13.09
C TRP A 146 19.20 -5.03 12.15
N VAL A 147 20.18 -5.91 11.98
CA VAL A 147 21.29 -5.72 11.03
C VAL A 147 20.76 -5.73 9.60
N PHE A 148 19.92 -6.71 9.25
CA PHE A 148 19.32 -6.79 7.93
C PHE A 148 18.30 -5.67 7.68
N ALA A 149 17.55 -5.26 8.71
CA ALA A 149 16.65 -4.12 8.63
C ALA A 149 17.40 -2.80 8.37
N LEU A 150 18.48 -2.52 9.10
CA LEU A 150 19.28 -1.31 8.87
C LEU A 150 20.02 -1.36 7.54
N ALA A 151 20.50 -2.54 7.12
CA ALA A 151 21.14 -2.71 5.83
C ALA A 151 20.16 -2.45 4.67
N SER A 152 18.91 -2.88 4.77
CA SER A 152 17.89 -2.61 3.75
C SER A 152 17.48 -1.13 3.72
N VAL A 153 17.35 -0.48 4.88
CA VAL A 153 17.16 0.98 4.97
C VAL A 153 18.31 1.71 4.26
N ALA A 154 19.56 1.34 4.55
CA ALA A 154 20.73 1.95 3.92
C ALA A 154 20.76 1.71 2.41
N ALA A 155 20.45 0.49 1.95
CA ALA A 155 20.37 0.17 0.54
C ALA A 155 19.32 1.02 -0.18
N VAL A 156 18.10 1.12 0.37
CA VAL A 156 17.04 1.95 -0.20
C VAL A 156 17.42 3.43 -0.20
N ALA A 157 18.04 3.92 0.88
CA ALA A 157 18.52 5.31 0.95
C ALA A 157 19.57 5.61 -0.12
N VAL A 158 20.50 4.68 -0.37
CA VAL A 158 21.50 4.80 -1.44
C VAL A 158 20.84 4.79 -2.82
N LEU A 159 19.92 3.86 -3.09
CA LEU A 159 19.19 3.79 -4.37
C LEU A 159 18.39 5.07 -4.63
N ALA A 160 17.73 5.60 -3.60
CA ALA A 160 17.01 6.87 -3.65
C ALA A 160 17.96 8.05 -3.93
N TRP A 161 19.13 8.08 -3.29
CA TRP A 161 20.13 9.12 -3.51
C TRP A 161 20.71 9.10 -4.93
N LEU A 162 20.88 7.90 -5.49
CA LEU A 162 21.33 7.68 -6.87
C LEU A 162 20.23 7.99 -7.92
N LYS A 163 19.01 8.34 -7.50
CA LYS A 163 17.83 8.59 -8.37
C LYS A 163 17.60 7.45 -9.37
N ILE A 164 17.81 6.21 -8.90
CA ILE A 164 17.56 5.04 -9.73
C ILE A 164 16.05 4.83 -9.76
N ASP A 165 15.41 5.32 -10.82
CA ASP A 165 14.03 4.95 -11.13
C ASP A 165 14.05 3.50 -11.64
N LEU A 166 13.55 2.58 -10.81
CA LEU A 166 13.29 1.22 -11.27
C LEU A 166 12.27 1.31 -12.40
N ASN A 167 12.65 0.79 -13.56
CA ASN A 167 11.80 0.81 -14.75
C ASN A 167 10.45 0.16 -14.40
N ALA A 168 9.33 0.86 -14.65
CA ALA A 168 7.98 0.35 -14.43
C ALA A 168 7.75 -1.04 -15.05
N ARG A 169 8.50 -1.36 -16.11
CA ARG A 169 8.53 -2.70 -16.72
C ARG A 169 9.11 -3.78 -15.81
N VAL A 170 10.19 -3.49 -15.09
CA VAL A 170 10.80 -4.43 -14.12
C VAL A 170 9.83 -4.67 -12.97
N LEU A 171 9.27 -3.60 -12.43
CA LEU A 171 8.31 -3.66 -11.35
C LEU A 171 7.04 -4.45 -11.75
N GLY A 172 6.56 -4.24 -12.98
CA GLY A 172 5.45 -5.01 -13.54
C GLY A 172 5.75 -6.50 -13.76
N VAL A 173 6.99 -6.86 -14.12
CA VAL A 173 7.40 -8.27 -14.23
C VAL A 173 7.46 -8.93 -12.85
N LEU A 174 8.02 -8.25 -11.85
CA LEU A 174 8.04 -8.76 -10.47
C LEU A 174 6.63 -8.97 -9.92
N LEU A 175 5.73 -8.00 -10.15
CA LEU A 175 4.31 -8.14 -9.80
C LEU A 175 3.65 -9.32 -10.51
N LEU A 176 3.95 -9.55 -11.80
CA LEU A 176 3.38 -10.68 -12.51
C LEU A 176 3.84 -12.02 -11.92
N ILE A 177 5.13 -12.12 -11.55
CA ILE A 177 5.66 -13.28 -10.84
C ILE A 177 4.95 -13.45 -9.49
N GLU A 178 4.76 -12.36 -8.76
CA GLU A 178 4.07 -12.33 -7.48
C GLU A 178 2.63 -12.84 -7.60
N CYS A 179 1.86 -12.36 -8.58
CA CYS A 179 0.51 -12.84 -8.86
C CYS A 179 0.49 -14.34 -9.23
N VAL A 180 1.46 -14.81 -10.03
CA VAL A 180 1.57 -16.23 -10.37
C VAL A 180 1.84 -17.08 -9.13
N LEU A 181 2.73 -16.65 -8.24
CA LEU A 181 3.01 -17.36 -6.99
C LEU A 181 1.79 -17.42 -6.07
N VAL A 182 1.01 -16.33 -5.97
CA VAL A 182 -0.25 -16.32 -5.23
C VAL A 182 -1.25 -17.32 -5.83
N VAL A 183 -1.42 -17.34 -7.16
CA VAL A 183 -2.31 -18.31 -7.82
C VAL A 183 -1.85 -19.75 -7.57
N ILE A 184 -0.54 -20.02 -7.61
CA ILE A 184 0.00 -21.36 -7.29
C ILE A 184 -0.31 -21.73 -5.84
N PHE A 185 -0.11 -20.81 -4.90
CA PHE A 185 -0.43 -21.01 -3.49
C PHE A 185 -1.93 -21.30 -3.29
N ASP A 186 -2.81 -20.53 -3.93
CA ASP A 186 -4.26 -20.73 -3.85
C ASP A 186 -4.68 -22.11 -4.40
N VAL A 187 -4.15 -22.49 -5.56
CA VAL A 187 -4.44 -23.81 -6.17
C VAL A 187 -3.92 -24.95 -5.29
N ALA A 188 -2.71 -24.83 -4.72
CA ALA A 188 -2.16 -25.82 -3.82
C ALA A 188 -3.01 -25.98 -2.55
N ALA A 189 -3.43 -24.86 -1.94
CA ALA A 189 -4.28 -24.86 -0.76
C ALA A 189 -5.67 -25.46 -0.99
N ILE A 190 -6.22 -25.31 -2.21
CA ILE A 190 -7.51 -25.90 -2.60
C ILE A 190 -7.36 -27.39 -2.93
N ALA A 191 -6.26 -27.79 -3.56
CA ALA A 191 -6.02 -29.17 -3.99
C ALA A 191 -5.75 -30.11 -2.80
N GLU A 192 -5.06 -29.63 -1.77
CA GLU A 192 -4.76 -30.37 -0.54
C GLU A 192 -5.22 -29.56 0.69
N PRO A 193 -6.54 -29.48 0.93
CA PRO A 193 -7.05 -28.76 2.09
C PRO A 193 -6.65 -29.50 3.37
N GLY A 194 -6.40 -28.74 4.43
CA GLY A 194 -6.06 -29.30 5.75
C GLY A 194 -7.15 -30.21 6.33
N PRO A 195 -6.93 -30.81 7.51
CA PRO A 195 -7.84 -31.81 8.11
C PRO A 195 -9.29 -31.34 8.27
N GLU A 196 -9.50 -30.03 8.37
CA GLU A 196 -10.78 -29.37 8.57
C GLU A 196 -11.51 -29.02 7.25
N GLY A 197 -10.84 -29.23 6.10
CA GLY A 197 -11.38 -28.93 4.78
C GLY A 197 -11.51 -27.44 4.47
N LEU A 198 -12.20 -27.12 3.36
CA LEU A 198 -12.56 -25.74 3.02
C LEU A 198 -13.85 -25.35 3.76
N SER A 199 -13.81 -24.24 4.49
CA SER A 199 -14.95 -23.75 5.27
C SER A 199 -15.32 -22.32 4.88
N LEU A 200 -16.63 -22.08 4.70
CA LEU A 200 -17.18 -20.74 4.51
C LEU A 200 -17.53 -20.04 5.83
N HIS A 201 -17.22 -20.65 6.98
CA HIS A 201 -17.50 -20.08 8.30
C HIS A 201 -16.85 -18.70 8.48
N ALA A 202 -15.73 -18.45 7.81
CA ALA A 202 -15.04 -17.16 7.78
C ALA A 202 -15.88 -15.99 7.21
N PHE A 203 -17.01 -16.28 6.55
CA PHE A 203 -17.95 -15.28 6.05
C PHE A 203 -19.17 -15.07 6.96
N ASN A 204 -19.28 -15.77 8.09
CA ASN A 204 -20.35 -15.52 9.05
C ASN A 204 -20.05 -14.23 9.85
N PRO A 205 -20.94 -13.21 9.84
CA PRO A 205 -20.76 -11.98 10.62
C PRO A 205 -20.52 -12.20 12.12
N GLU A 206 -21.00 -13.31 12.69
CA GLU A 206 -20.80 -13.64 14.11
C GLU A 206 -19.31 -13.87 14.46
N THR A 207 -18.49 -14.20 13.46
CA THR A 207 -17.03 -14.35 13.61
C THR A 207 -16.28 -13.04 13.72
N LEU A 208 -16.94 -11.90 13.48
CA LEU A 208 -16.42 -10.56 13.69
C LEU A 208 -16.65 -10.09 15.14
N THR A 209 -16.34 -10.96 16.09
CA THR A 209 -16.47 -10.68 17.52
C THR A 209 -15.20 -11.07 18.25
N GLY A 210 -14.86 -10.33 19.31
CA GLY A 210 -13.69 -10.62 20.14
C GLY A 210 -12.71 -9.45 20.27
N ALA A 211 -11.79 -9.59 21.22
CA ALA A 211 -10.83 -8.55 21.59
C ALA A 211 -9.83 -8.23 20.47
N GLY A 212 -9.57 -9.17 19.54
CA GLY A 212 -8.62 -9.02 18.44
C GLY A 212 -9.16 -8.27 17.20
N LEU A 213 -10.46 -7.96 17.16
CA LEU A 213 -11.11 -7.40 15.97
C LEU A 213 -10.50 -6.06 15.54
N GLY A 214 -10.24 -5.16 16.49
CA GLY A 214 -9.67 -3.84 16.19
C GLY A 214 -8.27 -3.96 15.55
N THR A 215 -7.43 -4.85 16.10
CA THR A 215 -6.10 -5.09 15.56
C THR A 215 -6.16 -5.76 14.19
N ALA A 216 -7.05 -6.75 14.01
CA ALA A 216 -7.27 -7.38 12.71
C ALA A 216 -7.71 -6.36 11.65
N LEU A 217 -8.58 -5.41 12.02
CA LEU A 217 -9.02 -4.33 11.15
C LEU A 217 -7.86 -3.39 10.76
N CYS A 218 -6.97 -3.05 11.71
CA CYS A 218 -5.77 -2.26 11.41
C CYS A 218 -4.85 -2.96 10.41
N PHE A 219 -4.59 -4.27 10.59
CA PHE A 219 -3.78 -5.05 9.66
C PHE A 219 -4.45 -5.23 8.29
N CYS A 220 -5.77 -5.44 8.26
CA CYS A 220 -6.52 -5.49 7.00
C CYS A 220 -6.45 -4.17 6.25
N ILE A 221 -6.62 -3.02 6.92
CA ILE A 221 -6.45 -1.70 6.30
C ILE A 221 -5.00 -1.53 5.78
N ALA A 222 -4.01 -1.91 6.58
CA ALA A 222 -2.60 -1.83 6.18
C ALA A 222 -2.31 -2.66 4.91
N ALA A 223 -3.00 -3.80 4.74
CA ALA A 223 -2.88 -4.65 3.56
C ALA A 223 -3.43 -4.01 2.26
N PHE A 224 -4.26 -2.97 2.36
CA PHE A 224 -4.74 -2.21 1.20
C PHE A 224 -3.87 -0.98 0.87
N VAL A 225 -2.80 -0.73 1.64
CA VAL A 225 -1.92 0.42 1.39
C VAL A 225 -0.95 0.10 0.24
N GLY A 226 -1.00 0.91 -0.82
CA GLY A 226 -0.16 0.83 -2.02
C GLY A 226 -0.31 2.07 -2.90
#